data_AF-A0A7X8QVD1-F1
#
_entry.id   AF-A0A7X8QVD1-F1
#
_cell.length_a   1.000
_cell.length_b   1.000
_cell.length_c   1.000
_cell.angle_alpha   90.00
_cell.angle_beta   90.00
_cell.angle_gamma   90.00
#
_symmetry.space_group_name_H-M   'P 1'
#
loop_
_entity.id
_entity.type
_entity.pdbx_description
1 polymer ?
#
loop_
_entity_poly.entity_id
_entity_poly.type
_entity_poly.pdbx_seq_one_letter_code
_entity_poly.pdbx_strand_id
1 'polypeptide(L)'
;MDQRSIKSHQATGKLALDPYHYTLSLLQRSQELALLDESHLHIIYQQFMDLLREWIIKYCQGNSSSVKIETAERLMLSILYCVDAYISSLNNPQRAFELLKTVGVKEIHQKGLEMVNRSWQDTKSLYRKLVKLDIHNEAYQATVYEALPDSIQHYDPEFAAHDIMGGGSIDYPLLFDDMKVEGILYIRNYLNTLTLENRFCQHFNLNDINQLLSDYGQLYQIDHKEALVNVFEIVLGNAIFSLMAGKSPLEIRITPMQYHVIRDKLMGLDDCSCRCQIEEAVESLLVQLKIQKQDEKGYIRKYLTVLMPRVLSALKNDSLHNLVIIEREAEDTQEIIFDAGKMMNNEDFCALLEAIQDASDPWLRAQVIIKGSSSLGDFIDVLESGYLYQEDYHTLFGKLGNMELALLAKLIFVEEIRVEASSFDLYSASVHKDAYLEWQKQYCRFIQSLSKDQRDRIEGLISAQLVYPQKII
;
A
#
# COMPACT_ATOMS: atom_id res chain seq x y z
N MET A 1 -9.34 -36.58 -30.90
CA MET A 1 -9.87 -36.05 -29.63
C MET A 1 -11.37 -35.85 -29.76
N ASP A 2 -12.17 -36.26 -28.78
CA ASP A 2 -13.60 -35.97 -28.77
C ASP A 2 -13.83 -34.55 -28.25
N GLN A 3 -14.19 -33.63 -29.15
CA GLN A 3 -14.46 -32.20 -28.88
C GLN A 3 -15.51 -31.99 -27.77
N ARG A 4 -16.29 -33.04 -27.44
CA ARG A 4 -17.29 -33.03 -26.37
C ARG A 4 -16.68 -33.04 -24.97
N SER A 5 -15.48 -33.62 -24.78
CA SER A 5 -14.89 -33.82 -23.45
C SER A 5 -14.40 -32.51 -22.80
N ILE A 6 -13.69 -31.65 -23.54
CA ILE A 6 -13.15 -30.39 -22.98
C ILE A 6 -14.25 -29.36 -22.73
N LYS A 7 -15.24 -29.25 -23.64
CA LYS A 7 -16.44 -28.44 -23.40
C LYS A 7 -17.23 -28.94 -22.19
N SER A 8 -17.34 -30.26 -22.00
CA SER A 8 -17.96 -30.85 -20.82
C SER A 8 -17.20 -30.49 -19.53
N HIS A 9 -15.87 -30.59 -19.53
CA HIS A 9 -15.06 -30.27 -18.35
C HIS A 9 -15.04 -28.78 -18.00
N GLN A 10 -15.06 -27.89 -18.99
CA GLN A 10 -15.28 -26.45 -18.78
C GLN A 10 -16.68 -26.16 -18.22
N ALA A 11 -17.73 -26.76 -18.80
CA ALA A 11 -19.11 -26.56 -18.33
C ALA A 11 -19.35 -27.09 -16.91
N THR A 12 -18.59 -28.11 -16.49
CA THR A 12 -18.63 -28.67 -15.12
C THR A 12 -17.70 -28.00 -14.11
N GLY A 13 -16.97 -26.94 -14.49
CA GLY A 13 -16.01 -26.25 -13.62
C GLY A 13 -14.74 -27.06 -13.28
N LYS A 14 -14.54 -28.21 -13.91
CA LYS A 14 -13.39 -29.09 -13.65
C LYS A 14 -12.10 -28.58 -14.27
N LEU A 15 -12.14 -27.66 -15.23
CA LEU A 15 -10.95 -27.05 -15.83
C LEU A 15 -10.67 -25.68 -15.17
N ALA A 16 -10.38 -25.69 -13.87
CA ALA A 16 -9.91 -24.48 -13.17
C ALA A 16 -8.49 -24.18 -13.65
N LEU A 17 -8.34 -23.11 -14.43
CA LEU A 17 -7.06 -22.65 -14.96
C LEU A 17 -6.61 -21.44 -14.16
N ASP A 18 -5.31 -21.34 -13.92
CA ASP A 18 -4.71 -20.13 -13.35
C ASP A 18 -4.56 -19.10 -14.48
N PRO A 19 -5.29 -17.97 -14.46
CA PRO A 19 -5.18 -16.96 -15.51
C PRO A 19 -3.82 -16.23 -15.51
N TYR A 20 -3.05 -16.30 -14.42
CA TYR A 20 -1.75 -15.63 -14.30
C TYR A 20 -0.58 -16.52 -14.77
N HIS A 21 -0.73 -17.84 -14.70
CA HIS A 21 0.20 -18.84 -15.22
C HIS A 21 -0.52 -19.82 -16.16
N TYR A 22 -1.12 -19.26 -17.21
CA TYR A 22 -2.15 -19.94 -17.99
C TYR A 22 -1.65 -21.18 -18.73
N THR A 23 -0.49 -21.11 -19.38
CA THR A 23 0.05 -22.24 -20.15
C THR A 23 0.45 -23.39 -19.25
N LEU A 24 1.11 -23.11 -18.12
CA LEU A 24 1.50 -24.15 -17.17
C LEU A 24 0.27 -24.81 -16.55
N SER A 25 -0.71 -24.03 -16.10
CA SER A 25 -1.95 -24.58 -15.53
C SER A 25 -2.77 -25.35 -16.56
N LEU A 26 -2.80 -24.91 -17.82
CA LEU A 26 -3.43 -25.62 -18.92
C LEU A 26 -2.77 -26.99 -19.19
N LEU A 27 -1.44 -27.04 -19.22
CA LEU A 27 -0.70 -28.29 -19.44
C LEU A 27 -0.89 -29.27 -18.28
N GLN A 28 -0.74 -28.81 -17.04
CA GLN A 28 -0.96 -29.60 -15.83
C GLN A 28 -2.38 -30.17 -15.79
N ARG A 29 -3.39 -29.32 -16.00
CA ARG A 29 -4.79 -29.77 -15.93
C ARG A 29 -5.18 -30.71 -17.06
N SER A 30 -4.58 -30.52 -18.24
CA SER A 30 -4.76 -31.42 -19.37
C SER A 30 -4.13 -32.80 -19.14
N GLN A 31 -3.03 -32.87 -18.39
CA GLN A 31 -2.43 -34.14 -17.97
C GLN A 31 -3.32 -34.85 -16.95
N GLU A 32 -3.78 -34.15 -15.91
CA GLU A 32 -4.64 -34.72 -14.86
C GLU A 32 -5.97 -35.29 -15.39
N LEU A 33 -6.52 -34.65 -16.43
CA LEU A 33 -7.75 -35.10 -17.11
C LEU A 33 -7.49 -36.13 -18.21
N ALA A 34 -6.25 -36.62 -18.36
CA ALA A 34 -5.81 -37.55 -19.41
C ALA A 34 -6.16 -37.07 -20.84
N LEU A 35 -6.20 -35.75 -21.04
CA LEU A 35 -6.42 -35.10 -22.34
C LEU A 35 -5.11 -35.00 -23.16
N LEU A 36 -3.98 -35.05 -22.46
CA LEU A 36 -2.62 -35.19 -22.96
C LEU A 36 -2.09 -36.57 -22.59
N ASP A 37 -1.46 -37.25 -23.56
CA ASP A 37 -0.56 -38.35 -23.23
C ASP A 37 0.80 -37.78 -22.77
N GLU A 38 1.59 -38.59 -22.08
CA GLU A 38 2.90 -38.19 -21.56
C GLU A 38 3.89 -37.86 -22.70
N SER A 39 3.74 -38.48 -23.86
CA SER A 39 4.63 -38.28 -25.00
C SER A 39 4.46 -36.89 -25.64
N HIS A 40 3.23 -36.41 -25.85
CA HIS A 40 3.01 -35.06 -26.37
C HIS A 40 3.41 -33.98 -25.35
N LEU A 41 3.20 -34.21 -24.05
CA LEU A 41 3.64 -33.29 -23.00
C LEU A 41 5.18 -33.17 -22.99
N HIS A 42 5.88 -34.29 -23.12
CA HIS A 42 7.34 -34.29 -23.24
C HIS A 42 7.82 -33.50 -24.46
N ILE A 43 7.15 -33.64 -25.61
CA ILE A 43 7.48 -32.87 -26.83
C ILE A 43 7.34 -31.36 -26.57
N ILE A 44 6.27 -30.92 -25.91
CA ILE A 44 6.06 -29.50 -25.59
C ILE A 44 7.16 -28.99 -24.65
N TYR A 45 7.51 -29.74 -23.59
CA TYR A 45 8.60 -29.36 -22.70
C TYR A 45 9.96 -29.29 -23.42
N GLN A 46 10.24 -30.23 -24.32
CA GLN A 46 11.45 -30.16 -25.14
C GLN A 46 11.49 -28.90 -26.00
N GLN A 47 10.36 -28.48 -26.57
CA GLN A 47 10.30 -27.23 -27.35
C GLN A 47 10.56 -25.99 -26.48
N PHE A 48 10.10 -25.95 -25.23
CA PHE A 48 10.47 -24.89 -24.29
C PHE A 48 11.97 -24.89 -23.98
N MET A 49 12.58 -26.06 -23.76
CA MET A 49 14.02 -26.18 -23.48
C MET A 49 14.89 -25.80 -24.67
N ASP A 50 14.49 -26.17 -25.89
CA ASP A 50 15.17 -25.76 -27.12
C ASP A 50 15.07 -24.26 -27.33
N LEU A 51 13.89 -23.67 -27.09
CA LEU A 51 13.71 -22.22 -27.13
C LEU A 51 14.57 -21.51 -26.07
N LEU A 52 14.61 -22.02 -24.83
CA LEU A 52 15.48 -21.48 -23.78
C LEU A 52 16.95 -21.50 -24.20
N ARG A 53 17.41 -22.56 -24.85
CA ARG A 53 18.80 -22.65 -25.36
C ARG A 53 19.09 -21.54 -26.38
N GLU A 54 18.18 -21.31 -27.33
CA GLU A 54 18.30 -20.21 -28.29
C GLU A 54 18.36 -18.84 -27.58
N TRP A 55 17.52 -18.65 -26.57
CA TRP A 55 17.47 -17.43 -25.75
C TRP A 55 18.73 -17.20 -24.93
N ILE A 56 19.33 -18.25 -24.35
CA ILE A 56 20.62 -18.15 -23.64
C ILE A 56 21.72 -17.69 -24.59
N ILE A 57 21.80 -18.28 -25.79
CA ILE A 57 22.79 -17.89 -26.81
C ILE A 57 22.56 -16.42 -27.20
N LYS A 58 21.31 -16.00 -27.39
CA LYS A 58 20.96 -14.61 -27.71
C LYS A 58 21.36 -13.66 -26.57
N TYR A 59 21.04 -13.99 -25.32
CA TYR A 59 21.37 -13.20 -24.12
C TYR A 59 22.88 -13.03 -23.95
N CYS A 60 23.65 -14.11 -24.17
CA CYS A 60 25.11 -14.07 -24.13
C CYS A 60 25.75 -13.47 -25.39
N GLN A 61 24.96 -12.93 -26.32
CA GLN A 61 25.42 -12.37 -27.60
C GLN A 61 26.27 -13.35 -28.42
N GLY A 62 25.98 -14.66 -28.31
CA GLY A 62 26.71 -15.73 -29.00
C GLY A 62 28.03 -16.16 -28.34
N ASN A 63 28.45 -15.51 -27.24
CA ASN A 63 29.74 -15.80 -26.60
C ASN A 63 29.72 -17.03 -25.66
N SER A 64 28.54 -17.48 -25.25
CA SER A 64 28.35 -18.61 -24.34
C SER A 64 27.03 -19.31 -24.61
N SER A 65 26.99 -20.61 -24.34
CA SER A 65 25.77 -21.43 -24.28
C SER A 65 25.38 -21.79 -22.84
N SER A 66 26.08 -21.24 -21.85
CA SER A 66 25.92 -21.56 -20.43
C SER A 66 25.78 -20.29 -19.60
N VAL A 67 24.82 -20.32 -18.68
CA VAL A 67 24.54 -19.26 -17.69
C VAL A 67 24.29 -19.90 -16.33
N LYS A 68 24.23 -19.09 -15.28
CA LYS A 68 23.80 -19.58 -13.96
C LYS A 68 22.32 -20.00 -14.00
N ILE A 69 21.92 -20.88 -13.09
CA ILE A 69 20.56 -21.42 -13.02
C ILE A 69 19.55 -20.28 -12.86
N GLU A 70 19.83 -19.29 -12.00
CA GLU A 70 18.93 -18.16 -11.75
C GLU A 70 18.69 -17.33 -13.03
N THR A 71 19.71 -17.23 -13.88
CA THR A 71 19.57 -16.55 -15.18
C THR A 71 18.75 -17.38 -16.17
N ALA A 72 18.95 -18.70 -16.21
CA ALA A 72 18.16 -19.59 -17.05
C ALA A 72 16.68 -19.61 -16.64
N GLU A 73 16.39 -19.62 -15.34
CA GLU A 73 15.04 -19.55 -14.78
C GLU A 73 14.35 -18.24 -15.17
N ARG A 74 15.03 -17.10 -14.99
CA ARG A 74 14.51 -15.79 -15.40
C ARG A 74 14.18 -15.73 -16.89
N LEU A 75 15.05 -16.26 -17.75
CA LEU A 75 14.80 -16.35 -19.19
C LEU A 75 13.58 -17.25 -19.49
N MET A 76 13.45 -18.38 -18.80
CA MET A 76 12.29 -19.27 -18.95
C MET A 76 10.98 -18.57 -18.53
N LEU A 77 10.99 -17.81 -17.43
CA LEU A 77 9.83 -17.03 -17.00
C LEU A 77 9.44 -15.97 -18.05
N SER A 78 10.41 -15.29 -18.65
CA SER A 78 10.16 -14.35 -19.76
C SER A 78 9.49 -15.02 -20.96
N ILE A 79 9.99 -16.22 -21.34
CA ILE A 79 9.43 -17.02 -22.43
C ILE A 79 7.97 -17.41 -22.11
N LEU A 80 7.73 -17.94 -20.91
CA LEU A 80 6.40 -18.38 -20.47
C LEU A 80 5.41 -17.21 -20.45
N TYR A 81 5.82 -16.05 -19.94
CA TYR A 81 5.00 -14.85 -19.94
C TYR A 81 4.56 -14.42 -21.34
N CYS A 82 5.48 -14.43 -22.31
CA CYS A 82 5.16 -14.13 -23.70
C CYS A 82 4.18 -15.17 -24.27
N VAL A 83 4.41 -16.46 -24.03
CA VAL A 83 3.50 -17.53 -24.46
C VAL A 83 2.10 -17.34 -23.86
N ASP A 84 2.01 -17.02 -22.57
CA ASP A 84 0.75 -16.76 -21.86
C ASP A 84 0.01 -15.56 -22.44
N ALA A 85 0.72 -14.48 -22.78
CA ALA A 85 0.11 -13.30 -23.39
C ALA A 85 -0.66 -13.64 -24.68
N TYR A 86 -0.11 -14.52 -25.53
CA TYR A 86 -0.79 -14.94 -26.75
C TYR A 86 -1.84 -16.02 -26.51
N ILE A 87 -1.50 -17.06 -25.74
CA ILE A 87 -2.38 -18.21 -25.52
C ILE A 87 -3.65 -17.80 -24.75
N SER A 88 -3.52 -16.97 -23.72
CA SER A 88 -4.66 -16.47 -22.94
C SER A 88 -5.59 -15.60 -23.77
N SER A 89 -5.05 -14.85 -24.75
CA SER A 89 -5.83 -13.98 -25.63
C SER A 89 -6.86 -14.72 -26.50
N LEU A 90 -6.71 -16.03 -26.67
CA LEU A 90 -7.62 -16.86 -27.45
C LEU A 90 -8.99 -17.03 -26.76
N ASN A 91 -9.08 -16.77 -25.45
CA ASN A 91 -10.29 -16.94 -24.63
C ASN A 91 -11.00 -18.28 -24.82
N ASN A 92 -10.22 -19.31 -25.16
CA ASN A 92 -10.72 -20.63 -25.51
C ASN A 92 -9.65 -21.68 -25.21
N PRO A 93 -9.73 -22.37 -24.06
CA PRO A 93 -8.74 -23.37 -23.66
C PRO A 93 -8.59 -24.53 -24.66
N GLN A 94 -9.65 -24.89 -25.40
CA GLN A 94 -9.55 -25.91 -26.46
C GLN A 94 -8.61 -25.43 -27.57
N ARG A 95 -8.84 -24.21 -28.05
CA ARG A 95 -8.05 -23.63 -29.14
C ARG A 95 -6.62 -23.39 -28.70
N ALA A 96 -6.41 -22.89 -27.48
CA ALA A 96 -5.09 -22.74 -26.85
C ALA A 96 -4.31 -24.05 -26.88
N PHE A 97 -4.97 -25.13 -26.46
CA PHE A 97 -4.36 -26.45 -26.42
C PHE A 97 -4.02 -26.99 -27.82
N GLU A 98 -4.95 -26.91 -28.77
CA GLU A 98 -4.71 -27.33 -30.16
C GLU A 98 -3.52 -26.58 -30.79
N LEU A 99 -3.36 -25.30 -30.44
CA LEU A 99 -2.27 -24.46 -30.95
C LEU A 99 -0.92 -24.90 -30.39
N LEU A 100 -0.82 -25.17 -29.08
CA LEU A 100 0.39 -25.70 -28.44
C LEU A 100 0.84 -27.03 -29.07
N LYS A 101 -0.09 -27.86 -29.54
CA LYS A 101 0.25 -29.12 -30.23
C LYS A 101 0.72 -28.95 -31.68
N THR A 102 0.16 -28.00 -32.40
CA THR A 102 0.24 -27.96 -33.88
C THR A 102 1.21 -26.92 -34.42
N VAL A 103 1.29 -25.76 -33.77
CA VAL A 103 2.04 -24.58 -34.25
C VAL A 103 3.45 -24.53 -33.64
N GLY A 104 3.64 -25.15 -32.47
CA GLY A 104 4.91 -25.22 -31.76
C GLY A 104 5.21 -23.98 -30.91
N VAL A 105 5.92 -24.17 -29.81
CA VAL A 105 6.17 -23.16 -28.76
C VAL A 105 6.88 -21.92 -29.32
N LYS A 106 7.81 -22.08 -30.25
CA LYS A 106 8.60 -20.97 -30.81
C LYS A 106 7.75 -19.92 -31.53
N GLU A 107 6.83 -20.36 -32.39
CA GLU A 107 5.94 -19.43 -33.11
C GLU A 107 4.91 -18.79 -32.18
N ILE A 108 4.40 -19.54 -31.21
CA ILE A 108 3.50 -19.06 -30.16
C ILE A 108 4.19 -17.96 -29.33
N HIS A 109 5.41 -18.24 -28.88
CA HIS A 109 6.24 -17.29 -28.16
C HIS A 109 6.50 -16.03 -29.00
N GLN A 110 6.81 -16.15 -30.30
CA GLN A 110 7.03 -14.99 -31.17
C GLN A 110 5.80 -14.08 -31.27
N LYS A 111 4.61 -14.66 -31.44
CA LYS A 111 3.33 -13.91 -31.43
C LYS A 111 3.07 -13.27 -30.07
N GLY A 112 3.40 -13.99 -29.00
CA GLY A 112 3.38 -13.50 -27.62
C GLY A 112 4.25 -12.27 -27.40
N LEU A 113 5.51 -12.36 -27.81
CA LEU A 113 6.48 -11.28 -27.73
C LEU A 113 6.02 -10.03 -28.48
N GLU A 114 5.40 -10.19 -29.65
CA GLU A 114 4.78 -9.06 -30.37
C GLU A 114 3.63 -8.42 -29.57
N MET A 115 2.81 -9.21 -28.87
CA MET A 115 1.72 -8.70 -28.05
C MET A 115 2.22 -7.98 -26.79
N VAL A 116 3.25 -8.51 -26.14
CA VAL A 116 3.92 -7.86 -25.00
C VAL A 116 4.53 -6.53 -25.46
N ASN A 117 5.21 -6.50 -26.60
CA ASN A 117 5.76 -5.27 -27.18
C ASN A 117 4.67 -4.23 -27.49
N ARG A 118 3.55 -4.65 -28.09
CA ARG A 118 2.41 -3.74 -28.32
C ARG A 118 1.86 -3.20 -27.00
N SER A 119 1.68 -4.06 -26.01
CA SER A 119 1.22 -3.66 -24.67
C SER A 119 2.17 -2.68 -24.01
N TRP A 120 3.49 -2.83 -24.20
CA TRP A 120 4.49 -1.88 -23.73
C TRP A 120 4.36 -0.51 -24.38
N GLN A 121 4.17 -0.46 -25.70
CA GLN A 121 3.95 0.82 -26.41
C GLN A 121 2.61 1.47 -26.02
N ASP A 122 1.56 0.67 -25.85
CA ASP A 122 0.26 1.14 -25.37
C ASP A 122 0.37 1.73 -23.96
N THR A 123 1.12 1.06 -23.07
CA THR A 123 1.38 1.51 -21.70
C THR A 123 2.14 2.83 -21.67
N LYS A 124 3.15 2.99 -22.53
CA LYS A 124 3.82 4.29 -22.75
C LYS A 124 2.82 5.38 -23.17
N SER A 125 1.91 5.06 -24.09
CA SER A 125 0.87 6.01 -24.49
C SER A 125 -0.12 6.32 -23.38
N LEU A 126 -0.47 5.34 -22.54
CA LEU A 126 -1.39 5.52 -21.42
C LEU A 126 -0.77 6.44 -20.38
N TYR A 127 0.49 6.21 -20.00
CA TYR A 127 1.21 7.08 -19.07
C TYR A 127 1.30 8.53 -19.56
N ARG A 128 1.59 8.75 -20.86
CA ARG A 128 1.62 10.10 -21.45
C ARG A 128 0.26 10.81 -21.42
N LYS A 129 -0.84 10.06 -21.44
CA LYS A 129 -2.22 10.57 -21.37
C LYS A 129 -2.75 10.58 -19.94
N LEU A 130 -1.97 10.08 -18.97
CA LEU A 130 -2.37 10.02 -17.58
C LEU A 130 -2.62 11.43 -17.09
N VAL A 131 -3.82 11.61 -16.59
CA VAL A 131 -4.21 12.79 -15.86
C VAL A 131 -3.63 12.67 -14.46
N LYS A 132 -2.77 13.61 -14.07
CA LYS A 132 -2.09 13.59 -12.77
C LYS A 132 -2.74 14.59 -11.82
N LEU A 133 -2.73 14.27 -10.54
CA LEU A 133 -3.17 15.16 -9.47
C LEU A 133 -1.95 15.89 -8.89
N ASP A 134 -2.11 17.18 -8.59
CA ASP A 134 -1.10 17.97 -7.89
C ASP A 134 -1.51 18.06 -6.41
N ILE A 135 -1.22 16.98 -5.68
CA ILE A 135 -1.66 16.75 -4.30
C ILE A 135 -0.46 16.51 -3.38
N HIS A 136 -0.63 16.83 -2.09
CA HIS A 136 0.39 16.64 -1.06
C HIS A 136 0.36 15.20 -0.51
N ASN A 137 0.71 14.24 -1.36
CA ASN A 137 0.92 12.84 -0.95
C ASN A 137 2.19 12.31 -1.64
N GLU A 138 3.23 12.04 -0.86
CA GLU A 138 4.56 11.67 -1.33
C GLU A 138 4.56 10.31 -2.03
N ALA A 139 3.79 9.33 -1.51
CA ALA A 139 3.63 8.03 -2.15
C ALA A 139 3.05 8.17 -3.58
N TYR A 140 2.03 9.01 -3.76
CA TYR A 140 1.47 9.34 -5.07
C TYR A 140 2.51 10.01 -5.97
N GLN A 141 3.22 11.02 -5.45
CA GLN A 141 4.21 11.77 -6.22
C GLN A 141 5.36 10.86 -6.69
N ALA A 142 5.97 10.11 -5.77
CA ALA A 142 7.03 9.16 -6.08
C ALA A 142 6.56 8.10 -7.09
N THR A 143 5.36 7.54 -6.89
CA THR A 143 4.82 6.53 -7.80
C THR A 143 4.58 7.08 -9.21
N VAL A 144 3.92 8.24 -9.33
CA VAL A 144 3.48 8.79 -10.60
C VAL A 144 4.60 9.46 -11.39
N TYR A 145 5.54 10.11 -10.72
CA TYR A 145 6.59 10.88 -11.37
C TYR A 145 7.94 10.18 -11.44
N GLU A 146 8.18 9.13 -10.63
CA GLU A 146 9.47 8.42 -10.58
C GLU A 146 9.30 6.93 -10.91
N ALA A 147 8.56 6.17 -10.09
CA ALA A 147 8.50 4.71 -10.22
C ALA A 147 7.88 4.26 -11.55
N LEU A 148 6.69 4.76 -11.89
CA LEU A 148 6.01 4.40 -13.15
C LEU A 148 6.81 4.73 -14.42
N PRO A 149 7.34 5.96 -14.61
CA PRO A 149 8.15 6.25 -15.80
C PRO A 149 9.43 5.42 -15.84
N ASP A 150 10.09 5.18 -14.71
CA ASP A 150 11.30 4.35 -14.65
C ASP A 150 11.02 2.90 -15.04
N SER A 151 10.00 2.30 -14.44
CA SER A 151 9.48 0.97 -14.77
C SER A 151 9.15 0.81 -16.26
N ILE A 152 8.50 1.80 -16.87
CA ILE A 152 8.13 1.74 -18.29
C ILE A 152 9.34 1.95 -19.21
N GLN A 153 10.31 2.78 -18.82
CA GLN A 153 11.49 3.09 -19.61
C GLN A 153 12.46 1.91 -19.68
N HIS A 154 12.69 1.24 -18.56
CA HIS A 154 13.69 0.18 -18.42
C HIS A 154 13.13 -1.24 -18.61
N TYR A 155 11.83 -1.39 -18.84
CA TYR A 155 11.19 -2.67 -19.13
C TYR A 155 11.82 -3.39 -20.33
N ASP A 156 12.17 -4.66 -20.13
CA ASP A 156 12.75 -5.55 -21.14
C ASP A 156 11.72 -6.63 -21.54
N PRO A 157 11.01 -6.46 -22.69
CA PRO A 157 10.03 -7.43 -23.15
C PRO A 157 10.66 -8.74 -23.64
N GLU A 158 11.98 -8.80 -23.81
CA GLU A 158 12.67 -9.95 -24.35
C GLU A 158 13.20 -10.85 -23.22
N PHE A 159 14.13 -10.36 -22.41
CA PHE A 159 14.83 -11.21 -21.43
C PHE A 159 14.22 -11.15 -20.03
N ALA A 160 13.25 -10.26 -19.79
CA ALA A 160 12.62 -10.07 -18.49
C ALA A 160 11.13 -9.66 -18.60
N ALA A 161 10.37 -10.25 -19.53
CA ALA A 161 8.99 -9.83 -19.82
C ALA A 161 8.02 -9.93 -18.62
N HIS A 162 8.25 -10.90 -17.73
CA HIS A 162 7.48 -11.10 -16.50
C HIS A 162 7.82 -10.08 -15.41
N ASP A 163 8.97 -9.43 -15.51
CA ASP A 163 9.54 -8.57 -14.47
C ASP A 163 9.39 -7.10 -14.85
N ILE A 164 9.30 -6.25 -13.84
CA ILE A 164 9.31 -4.80 -13.99
C ILE A 164 10.71 -4.36 -13.59
N MET A 165 11.68 -4.63 -14.48
CA MET A 165 13.08 -4.21 -14.29
C MET A 165 13.18 -2.69 -14.40
N GLY A 166 12.92 -1.99 -13.30
CA GLY A 166 12.88 -0.53 -13.22
C GLY A 166 12.30 -0.05 -11.89
N GLY A 167 13.01 -0.36 -10.80
CA GLY A 167 13.55 0.70 -9.94
C GLY A 167 12.64 1.56 -9.06
N GLY A 168 11.38 1.19 -8.80
CA GLY A 168 10.58 1.87 -7.77
C GLY A 168 9.54 0.97 -7.13
N SER A 169 9.48 0.95 -5.80
CA SER A 169 8.33 0.40 -5.09
C SER A 169 7.11 1.22 -5.52
N ILE A 170 6.08 0.55 -6.03
CA ILE A 170 4.80 1.22 -6.29
C ILE A 170 4.11 1.36 -4.93
N ASP A 171 4.43 2.46 -4.24
CA ASP A 171 4.01 2.69 -2.86
C ASP A 171 2.58 3.22 -2.78
N TYR A 172 2.08 3.91 -3.82
CA TYR A 172 0.71 4.40 -3.83
C TYR A 172 -0.29 3.25 -4.07
N PRO A 173 -1.16 2.93 -3.10
CA PRO A 173 -2.11 1.85 -3.25
C PRO A 173 -3.31 2.29 -4.10
N LEU A 174 -3.75 1.42 -5.01
CA LEU A 174 -5.04 1.56 -5.67
C LEU A 174 -6.14 1.00 -4.78
N LEU A 175 -7.38 1.51 -4.90
CA LEU A 175 -8.50 0.98 -4.12
C LEU A 175 -8.80 -0.48 -4.52
N PHE A 176 -8.70 -0.77 -5.81
CA PHE A 176 -8.83 -2.12 -6.34
C PHE A 176 -7.61 -2.46 -7.19
N ASP A 177 -6.68 -3.20 -6.61
CA ASP A 177 -5.49 -3.70 -7.30
C ASP A 177 -5.53 -5.23 -7.46
N ASP A 178 -4.91 -5.71 -8.53
CA ASP A 178 -4.70 -7.13 -8.79
C ASP A 178 -3.19 -7.42 -8.88
N MET A 179 -2.57 -7.54 -7.71
CA MET A 179 -1.13 -7.78 -7.56
C MET A 179 -0.66 -9.15 -8.06
N LYS A 180 -1.58 -10.00 -8.56
CA LYS A 180 -1.22 -11.28 -9.18
C LYS A 180 -0.86 -11.13 -10.66
N VAL A 181 -1.24 -10.01 -11.28
CA VAL A 181 -0.79 -9.69 -12.64
C VAL A 181 0.67 -9.28 -12.57
N GLU A 182 1.46 -9.75 -13.55
CA GLU A 182 2.90 -9.48 -13.61
C GLU A 182 3.30 -8.69 -14.87
N GLY A 183 4.55 -8.22 -14.89
CA GLY A 183 5.17 -7.56 -16.03
C GLY A 183 4.43 -6.30 -16.49
N ILE A 184 4.46 -6.06 -17.80
CA ILE A 184 3.87 -4.84 -18.38
C ILE A 184 2.35 -4.77 -18.26
N LEU A 185 1.67 -5.92 -18.20
CA LEU A 185 0.22 -5.97 -18.03
C LEU A 185 -0.21 -5.43 -16.67
N TYR A 186 0.59 -5.64 -15.63
CA TYR A 186 0.35 -5.05 -14.31
C TYR A 186 0.41 -3.53 -14.37
N ILE A 187 1.52 -2.97 -14.89
CA ILE A 187 1.68 -1.52 -15.03
C ILE A 187 0.54 -0.91 -15.88
N ARG A 188 0.13 -1.59 -16.95
CA ARG A 188 -1.01 -1.18 -17.77
C ARG A 188 -2.31 -1.15 -16.97
N ASN A 189 -2.61 -2.20 -16.21
CA ASN A 189 -3.81 -2.27 -15.37
C ASN A 189 -3.78 -1.19 -14.29
N TYR A 190 -2.63 -1.02 -13.64
CA TYR A 190 -2.39 0.01 -12.65
C TYR A 190 -2.71 1.40 -13.22
N LEU A 191 -2.15 1.75 -14.39
CA LEU A 191 -2.42 3.04 -15.04
C LEU A 191 -3.90 3.22 -15.44
N ASN A 192 -4.57 2.16 -15.87
CA ASN A 192 -5.99 2.24 -16.21
C ASN A 192 -6.84 2.53 -14.96
N THR A 193 -6.59 1.80 -13.86
CA THR A 193 -7.27 2.02 -12.59
C THR A 193 -6.98 3.41 -12.04
N LEU A 194 -5.71 3.81 -12.00
CA LEU A 194 -5.28 5.14 -11.57
C LEU A 194 -5.93 6.25 -12.42
N THR A 195 -6.12 6.02 -13.73
CA THR A 195 -6.82 6.97 -14.60
C THR A 195 -8.29 7.15 -14.19
N LEU A 196 -8.99 6.08 -13.79
CA LEU A 196 -10.37 6.18 -13.31
C LEU A 196 -10.42 6.96 -11.99
N GLU A 197 -9.52 6.63 -11.05
CA GLU A 197 -9.40 7.29 -9.75
C GLU A 197 -9.10 8.79 -9.90
N ASN A 198 -8.07 9.14 -10.66
CA ASN A 198 -7.65 10.54 -10.85
C ASN A 198 -8.74 11.37 -11.55
N ARG A 199 -9.42 10.82 -12.55
CA ARG A 199 -10.51 11.53 -13.25
C ARG A 199 -11.65 11.87 -12.33
N PHE A 200 -12.00 10.97 -11.40
CA PHE A 200 -13.00 11.26 -10.40
C PHE A 200 -12.54 12.40 -9.48
N CYS A 201 -11.32 12.33 -8.96
CA CYS A 201 -10.76 13.38 -8.10
C CYS A 201 -10.69 14.75 -8.81
N GLN A 202 -10.50 14.80 -10.13
CA GLN A 202 -10.50 16.05 -10.90
C GLN A 202 -11.82 16.81 -10.92
N HIS A 203 -12.93 16.21 -10.49
CA HIS A 203 -14.18 16.96 -10.33
C HIS A 203 -14.13 17.97 -9.17
N PHE A 204 -13.18 17.83 -8.25
CA PHE A 204 -13.09 18.62 -7.03
C PHE A 204 -11.93 19.62 -7.06
N ASN A 205 -12.03 20.65 -6.24
CA ASN A 205 -10.95 21.62 -6.08
C ASN A 205 -9.75 20.96 -5.39
N LEU A 206 -8.54 21.14 -5.94
CA LEU A 206 -7.32 20.58 -5.36
C LEU A 206 -7.05 21.06 -3.93
N ASN A 207 -7.40 22.31 -3.59
CA ASN A 207 -7.27 22.82 -2.24
C ASN A 207 -8.20 22.11 -1.26
N ASP A 208 -9.42 21.79 -1.68
CA ASP A 208 -10.36 21.03 -0.86
C ASP A 208 -9.89 19.58 -0.67
N ILE A 209 -9.27 18.97 -1.69
CA ILE A 209 -8.66 17.64 -1.57
C ILE A 209 -7.50 17.67 -0.59
N ASN A 210 -6.56 18.61 -0.73
CA ASN A 210 -5.41 18.72 0.17
C ASN A 210 -5.83 19.00 1.62
N GLN A 211 -6.85 19.84 1.82
CA GLN A 211 -7.40 20.07 3.15
C GLN A 211 -8.08 18.82 3.71
N LEU A 212 -8.84 18.08 2.88
CA LEU A 212 -9.45 16.82 3.29
C LEU A 212 -8.41 15.77 3.70
N LEU A 213 -7.28 15.69 2.98
CA LEU A 213 -6.16 14.82 3.34
C LEU A 213 -5.50 15.26 4.66
N SER A 214 -5.37 16.57 4.89
CA SER A 214 -4.88 17.10 6.17
C SER A 214 -5.82 16.73 7.33
N ASP A 215 -7.13 16.95 7.15
CA ASP A 215 -8.16 16.61 8.13
C ASP A 215 -8.17 15.08 8.40
N TYR A 216 -7.95 14.26 7.38
CA TYR A 216 -7.78 12.82 7.49
C TYR A 216 -6.54 12.44 8.32
N GLY A 217 -5.39 13.08 8.05
CA GLY A 217 -4.16 12.89 8.81
C GLY A 217 -4.35 13.22 10.29
N GLN A 218 -5.05 14.31 10.59
CA GLN A 218 -5.39 14.69 11.96
C GLN A 218 -6.36 13.70 12.63
N LEU A 219 -7.36 13.20 11.90
CA LEU A 219 -8.33 12.24 12.42
C LEU A 219 -7.64 10.93 12.85
N TYR A 220 -6.71 10.43 12.04
CA TYR A 220 -6.00 9.17 12.31
C TYR A 220 -4.63 9.36 12.97
N GLN A 221 -4.23 10.59 13.28
CA GLN A 221 -2.93 10.94 13.83
C GLN A 221 -1.76 10.36 13.01
N ILE A 222 -1.83 10.54 11.69
CA ILE A 222 -0.78 10.15 10.76
C ILE A 222 -0.33 11.35 9.94
N ASP A 223 0.91 11.31 9.47
CA ASP A 223 1.35 12.25 8.45
C ASP A 223 0.66 11.90 7.12
N HIS A 224 -0.31 12.71 6.73
CA HIS A 224 -1.06 12.52 5.48
C HIS A 224 -0.17 12.60 4.23
N LYS A 225 0.99 13.25 4.30
CA LYS A 225 1.92 13.36 3.18
C LYS A 225 2.63 12.04 2.93
N GLU A 226 3.06 11.34 3.98
CA GLU A 226 3.76 10.06 3.89
C GLU A 226 2.80 8.85 3.91
N ALA A 227 1.52 9.07 4.25
CA ALA A 227 0.54 8.00 4.35
C ALA A 227 0.35 7.25 3.02
N LEU A 228 0.52 5.93 3.07
CA LEU A 228 0.21 5.00 1.96
C LEU A 228 -1.30 4.78 1.88
N VAL A 229 -2.04 5.81 1.46
CA VAL A 229 -3.50 5.80 1.39
C VAL A 229 -3.98 6.12 -0.01
N ASN A 230 -5.10 5.51 -0.40
CA ASN A 230 -5.74 5.81 -1.68
C ASN A 230 -6.54 7.11 -1.57
N VAL A 231 -6.12 8.14 -2.31
CA VAL A 231 -6.75 9.47 -2.28
C VAL A 231 -8.16 9.43 -2.83
N PHE A 232 -8.41 8.61 -3.87
CA PHE A 232 -9.75 8.44 -4.44
C PHE A 232 -10.74 7.87 -3.41
N GLU A 233 -10.32 6.91 -2.60
CA GLU A 233 -11.17 6.33 -1.55
C GLU A 233 -11.62 7.40 -0.54
N ILE A 234 -10.67 8.23 -0.08
CA ILE A 234 -10.93 9.31 0.88
C ILE A 234 -11.90 10.33 0.28
N VAL A 235 -11.61 10.78 -0.96
CA VAL A 235 -12.42 11.78 -1.66
C VAL A 235 -13.83 11.24 -1.97
N LEU A 236 -13.96 10.01 -2.49
CA LEU A 236 -15.25 9.42 -2.82
C LEU A 236 -16.09 9.17 -1.56
N GLY A 237 -15.48 8.63 -0.50
CA GLY A 237 -16.15 8.43 0.78
C GLY A 237 -16.75 9.72 1.32
N ASN A 238 -15.94 10.79 1.41
CA ASN A 238 -16.43 12.06 1.93
C ASN A 238 -17.39 12.78 0.96
N ALA A 239 -17.24 12.62 -0.36
CA ALA A 239 -18.18 13.15 -1.34
C ALA A 239 -19.59 12.55 -1.18
N ILE A 240 -19.69 11.24 -0.93
CA ILE A 240 -20.97 10.56 -0.67
C ILE A 240 -21.62 11.14 0.59
N PHE A 241 -20.88 11.22 1.70
CA PHE A 241 -21.42 11.76 2.96
C PHE A 241 -21.78 13.25 2.85
N SER A 242 -20.97 14.04 2.17
CA SER A 242 -21.23 15.46 1.89
C SER A 242 -22.53 15.65 1.12
N LEU A 243 -22.76 14.84 0.07
CA LEU A 243 -24.00 14.86 -0.69
C LEU A 243 -25.19 14.44 0.19
N MET A 244 -25.03 13.44 1.06
CA MET A 244 -26.06 13.06 2.03
C MET A 244 -26.38 14.18 3.03
N ALA A 245 -25.41 15.04 3.38
CA ALA A 245 -25.65 16.24 4.17
C ALA A 245 -26.40 17.36 3.41
N GLY A 246 -26.68 17.17 2.11
CA GLY A 246 -27.40 18.11 1.26
C GLY A 246 -26.51 19.16 0.59
N LYS A 247 -25.19 18.95 0.57
CA LYS A 247 -24.24 19.84 -0.11
C LYS A 247 -24.25 19.65 -1.63
N SER A 248 -23.60 20.58 -2.33
CA SER A 248 -23.32 20.44 -3.75
C SER A 248 -22.45 19.20 -4.02
N PRO A 249 -22.64 18.49 -5.15
CA PRO A 249 -21.82 17.33 -5.55
C PRO A 249 -20.34 17.67 -5.77
N LEU A 250 -19.99 18.96 -5.85
CA LEU A 250 -18.60 19.44 -5.99
C LEU A 250 -17.95 19.78 -4.65
N GLU A 251 -18.71 19.74 -3.55
CA GLU A 251 -18.22 20.05 -2.21
C GLU A 251 -17.96 18.74 -1.46
N ILE A 252 -16.75 18.56 -0.97
CA ILE A 252 -16.33 17.33 -0.27
C ILE A 252 -16.05 17.53 1.22
N ARG A 253 -15.96 18.78 1.69
CA ARG A 253 -15.73 19.09 3.10
C ARG A 253 -17.04 19.13 3.88
N ILE A 254 -17.04 18.59 5.10
CA ILE A 254 -18.23 18.39 5.93
C ILE A 254 -18.05 19.15 7.24
N THR A 255 -18.95 20.08 7.53
CA THR A 255 -19.01 20.82 8.80
C THR A 255 -19.46 19.90 9.96
N PRO A 256 -19.17 20.23 11.22
CA PRO A 256 -19.74 19.51 12.38
C PRO A 256 -21.27 19.46 12.36
N MET A 257 -21.93 20.54 11.92
CA MET A 257 -23.40 20.57 11.80
C MET A 257 -23.90 19.59 10.72
N GLN A 258 -23.18 19.48 9.61
CA GLN A 258 -23.50 18.54 8.53
C GLN A 258 -23.25 17.09 8.93
N TYR A 259 -22.24 16.83 9.76
CA TYR A 259 -22.04 15.51 10.36
C TYR A 259 -23.27 15.07 11.16
N HIS A 260 -23.87 15.96 11.97
CA HIS A 260 -25.11 15.64 12.68
C HIS A 260 -26.27 15.29 11.73
N VAL A 261 -26.41 15.99 10.61
CA VAL A 261 -27.42 15.65 9.58
C VAL A 261 -27.19 14.25 9.00
N ILE A 262 -25.93 13.87 8.73
CA ILE A 262 -25.59 12.53 8.24
C ILE A 262 -25.92 11.48 9.29
N ARG A 263 -25.53 11.72 10.54
CA ARG A 263 -25.78 10.83 11.68
C ARG A 263 -27.28 10.60 11.87
N ASP A 264 -28.09 11.65 11.86
CA ASP A 264 -29.55 11.57 12.03
C ASP A 264 -30.23 10.83 10.87
N LYS A 265 -29.70 10.91 9.65
CA LYS A 265 -30.21 10.16 8.49
C LYS A 265 -29.92 8.66 8.56
N LEU A 266 -28.80 8.27 9.16
CA LEU A 266 -28.32 6.89 9.17
C LEU A 266 -28.63 6.13 10.45
N MET A 267 -28.68 6.82 11.59
CA MET A 267 -28.95 6.20 12.88
C MET A 267 -30.37 5.63 12.97
N GLY A 268 -30.47 4.41 13.50
CA GLY A 268 -31.76 3.74 13.69
C GLY A 268 -32.35 3.11 12.44
N LEU A 269 -31.69 3.25 11.27
CA LEU A 269 -32.04 2.48 10.07
C LEU A 269 -31.56 1.03 10.20
N ASP A 270 -32.31 0.11 9.61
CA ASP A 270 -31.85 -1.26 9.39
C ASP A 270 -30.81 -1.32 8.26
N ASP A 271 -30.05 -2.43 8.22
CA ASP A 271 -28.95 -2.63 7.27
C ASP A 271 -29.38 -2.46 5.80
N CYS A 272 -30.61 -2.84 5.43
CA CYS A 272 -31.12 -2.68 4.05
C CYS A 272 -31.45 -1.21 3.75
N SER A 273 -32.14 -0.52 4.66
CA SER A 273 -32.48 0.90 4.50
C SER A 273 -31.22 1.78 4.44
N CYS A 274 -30.22 1.51 5.27
CA CYS A 274 -28.92 2.19 5.24
C CYS A 274 -28.24 2.02 3.87
N ARG A 275 -28.24 0.79 3.35
CA ARG A 275 -27.69 0.49 2.03
C ARG A 275 -28.41 1.25 0.91
N CYS A 276 -29.74 1.28 0.92
CA CYS A 276 -30.51 2.03 -0.08
C CYS A 276 -30.16 3.53 -0.05
N GLN A 277 -30.04 4.14 1.12
CA GLN A 277 -29.66 5.56 1.25
C GLN A 277 -28.28 5.87 0.63
N ILE A 278 -27.29 5.01 0.86
CA ILE A 278 -25.95 5.19 0.33
C ILE A 278 -25.91 4.92 -1.18
N GLU A 279 -26.61 3.89 -1.65
CA GLU A 279 -26.75 3.60 -3.08
C GLU A 279 -27.42 4.77 -3.84
N GLU A 280 -28.47 5.35 -3.28
CA GLU A 280 -29.13 6.55 -3.83
C GLU A 280 -28.18 7.75 -3.87
N ALA A 281 -27.37 7.96 -2.82
CA ALA A 281 -26.36 9.01 -2.80
C ALA A 281 -25.30 8.80 -3.89
N VAL A 282 -24.82 7.57 -4.10
CA VAL A 282 -23.87 7.24 -5.17
C VAL A 282 -24.47 7.50 -6.55
N GLU A 283 -25.69 7.03 -6.82
CA GLU A 283 -26.34 7.27 -8.12
C GLU A 283 -26.59 8.76 -8.36
N SER A 284 -26.99 9.50 -7.32
CA SER A 284 -27.16 10.95 -7.38
C SER A 284 -25.82 11.65 -7.69
N LEU A 285 -24.73 11.25 -7.04
CA LEU A 285 -23.39 11.77 -7.30
C LEU A 285 -22.96 11.54 -8.75
N LEU A 286 -23.14 10.31 -9.26
CA LEU A 286 -22.81 9.96 -10.65
C LEU A 286 -23.57 10.81 -11.66
N VAL A 287 -24.87 11.04 -11.43
CA VAL A 287 -25.72 11.86 -12.30
C VAL A 287 -25.29 13.32 -12.25
N GLN A 288 -25.10 13.88 -11.06
CA GLN A 288 -24.83 15.30 -10.88
C GLN A 288 -23.40 15.69 -11.33
N LEU A 289 -22.40 14.82 -11.14
CA LEU A 289 -21.05 15.00 -11.69
C LEU A 289 -20.98 14.73 -13.21
N LYS A 290 -22.09 14.31 -13.84
CA LYS A 290 -22.19 14.00 -15.27
C LYS A 290 -21.18 12.93 -15.71
N ILE A 291 -20.92 11.95 -14.86
CA ILE A 291 -20.05 10.82 -15.20
C ILE A 291 -20.81 9.95 -16.20
N GLN A 292 -20.29 9.82 -17.42
CA GLN A 292 -20.98 9.11 -18.51
C GLN A 292 -20.40 7.74 -18.80
N LYS A 293 -19.08 7.55 -18.63
CA LYS A 293 -18.42 6.31 -19.03
C LYS A 293 -18.78 5.16 -18.10
N GLN A 294 -19.03 4.00 -18.68
CA GLN A 294 -19.56 2.84 -17.95
C GLN A 294 -18.52 2.15 -17.06
N ASP A 295 -17.25 2.20 -17.47
CA ASP A 295 -16.11 1.77 -16.66
C ASP A 295 -15.97 2.61 -15.38
N GLU A 296 -16.00 3.94 -15.50
CA GLU A 296 -15.96 4.88 -14.36
C GLU A 296 -17.15 4.66 -13.41
N LYS A 297 -18.37 4.52 -13.94
CA LYS A 297 -19.56 4.19 -13.14
C LYS A 297 -19.45 2.85 -12.43
N GLY A 298 -19.00 1.81 -13.15
CA GLY A 298 -18.83 0.47 -12.61
C GLY A 298 -17.81 0.45 -11.47
N TYR A 299 -16.71 1.18 -11.63
CA TYR A 299 -15.66 1.31 -10.62
C TYR A 299 -16.17 2.01 -9.35
N ILE A 300 -16.87 3.14 -9.49
CA ILE A 300 -17.47 3.88 -8.35
C ILE A 300 -18.51 3.03 -7.63
N ARG A 301 -19.38 2.31 -8.36
CA ARG A 301 -20.35 1.40 -7.74
C ARG A 301 -19.69 0.25 -6.99
N LYS A 302 -18.57 -0.25 -7.49
CA LYS A 302 -17.80 -1.31 -6.83
C LYS A 302 -17.30 -0.85 -5.46
N TYR A 303 -17.02 0.44 -5.25
CA TYR A 303 -16.63 0.97 -3.93
C TYR A 303 -17.63 0.65 -2.82
N LEU A 304 -18.92 0.51 -3.13
CA LEU A 304 -19.94 0.12 -2.13
C LEU A 304 -19.63 -1.21 -1.44
N THR A 305 -18.91 -2.13 -2.10
CA THR A 305 -18.52 -3.40 -1.46
C THR A 305 -17.50 -3.20 -0.33
N VAL A 306 -16.77 -2.08 -0.34
CA VAL A 306 -15.79 -1.69 0.68
C VAL A 306 -16.43 -0.75 1.71
N LEU A 307 -17.20 0.24 1.26
CA LEU A 307 -17.82 1.25 2.13
C LEU A 307 -18.90 0.65 3.04
N MET A 308 -19.81 -0.17 2.50
CA MET A 308 -21.00 -0.61 3.23
C MET A 308 -20.67 -1.39 4.51
N PRO A 309 -19.76 -2.40 4.51
CA PRO A 309 -19.40 -3.09 5.75
C PRO A 309 -18.83 -2.16 6.82
N ARG A 310 -18.03 -1.14 6.42
CA ARG A 310 -17.45 -0.14 7.33
C ARG A 310 -18.55 0.72 7.95
N VAL A 311 -19.47 1.24 7.14
CA VAL A 311 -20.59 2.07 7.63
C VAL A 311 -21.48 1.30 8.59
N LEU A 312 -21.89 0.08 8.22
CA LEU A 312 -22.75 -0.73 9.08
C LEU A 312 -22.07 -1.07 10.42
N SER A 313 -20.76 -1.34 10.40
CA SER A 313 -19.97 -1.55 11.61
C SER A 313 -19.89 -0.28 12.46
N ALA A 314 -19.66 0.88 11.84
CA ALA A 314 -19.56 2.16 12.54
C ALA A 314 -20.89 2.58 13.17
N LEU A 315 -22.02 2.34 12.49
CA LEU A 315 -23.35 2.60 13.06
C LEU A 315 -23.67 1.69 14.24
N LYS A 316 -23.29 0.41 14.17
CA LYS A 316 -23.48 -0.57 15.27
C LYS A 316 -22.67 -0.20 16.53
N ASN A 317 -21.54 0.47 16.36
CA ASN A 317 -20.61 0.83 17.45
C ASN A 317 -20.64 2.33 17.82
N ASP A 318 -21.59 3.11 17.28
CA ASP A 318 -21.68 4.58 17.42
C ASP A 318 -20.35 5.32 17.09
N SER A 319 -19.61 4.80 16.12
CA SER A 319 -18.26 5.27 15.74
C SER A 319 -18.22 5.88 14.32
N LEU A 320 -19.35 6.42 13.84
CA LEU A 320 -19.46 7.05 12.52
C LEU A 320 -18.49 8.23 12.32
N HIS A 321 -18.10 8.91 13.40
CA HIS A 321 -17.11 9.98 13.42
C HIS A 321 -15.71 9.53 12.97
N ASN A 322 -15.42 8.22 12.99
CA ASN A 322 -14.17 7.65 12.48
C ASN A 322 -14.20 7.36 10.98
N LEU A 323 -15.34 7.55 10.30
CA LEU A 323 -15.47 7.37 8.84
C LEU A 323 -15.75 8.68 8.11
N VAL A 324 -16.53 9.57 8.72
CA VAL A 324 -16.86 10.87 8.13
C VAL A 324 -15.77 11.87 8.52
N ILE A 325 -15.05 12.40 7.55
CA ILE A 325 -13.98 13.36 7.81
C ILE A 325 -14.62 14.74 7.90
N ILE A 326 -14.65 15.25 9.14
CA ILE A 326 -15.24 16.53 9.49
C ILE A 326 -14.13 17.58 9.39
N GLU A 327 -14.45 18.72 8.76
CA GLU A 327 -13.55 19.85 8.78
C GLU A 327 -13.28 20.30 10.21
N ARG A 328 -12.02 20.62 10.47
CA ARG A 328 -11.63 21.29 11.70
C ARG A 328 -11.31 22.72 11.35
N GLU A 329 -11.74 23.65 12.21
CA GLU A 329 -11.18 25.00 12.15
C GLU A 329 -9.66 24.85 12.36
N ALA A 330 -8.88 25.65 11.63
CA ALA A 330 -7.46 25.77 11.92
C ALA A 330 -7.36 26.37 13.32
N GLU A 331 -7.39 25.52 14.34
CA GLU A 331 -6.94 25.93 15.65
C GLU A 331 -5.52 26.43 15.45
N ASP A 332 -5.27 27.61 16.00
CA ASP A 332 -3.94 28.23 16.12
C ASP A 332 -3.14 27.37 17.12
N THR A 333 -3.01 26.06 16.83
CA THR A 333 -2.18 25.15 17.57
C THR A 333 -0.77 25.58 17.25
N GLN A 334 -0.04 26.01 18.26
CA GLN A 334 1.40 26.15 18.14
C GLN A 334 1.94 24.77 17.76
N GLU A 335 2.17 24.54 16.47
CA GLU A 335 2.84 23.36 15.98
C GLU A 335 4.24 23.36 16.61
N ILE A 336 4.45 22.48 17.58
CA ILE A 336 5.78 22.25 18.12
C ILE A 336 6.48 21.36 17.11
N ILE A 337 7.25 21.98 16.22
CA ILE A 337 8.10 21.28 15.26
C ILE A 337 9.31 20.73 16.01
N PHE A 338 9.41 19.41 16.12
CA PHE A 338 10.50 18.75 16.86
C PHE A 338 11.63 18.30 15.93
N ASP A 339 12.72 19.06 15.77
CA ASP A 339 13.87 18.60 14.97
C ASP A 339 14.46 17.29 15.52
N ALA A 340 14.27 16.20 14.77
CA ALA A 340 14.71 14.87 15.18
C ALA A 340 16.24 14.70 15.10
N GLY A 341 16.96 15.65 14.50
CA GLY A 341 18.40 15.59 14.29
C GLY A 341 18.79 14.61 13.17
N LYS A 342 20.05 14.70 12.71
CA LYS A 342 20.59 13.80 11.69
C LYS A 342 21.21 12.57 12.35
N MET A 343 20.87 11.37 11.87
CA MET A 343 21.48 10.12 12.34
C MET A 343 23.00 10.13 12.11
N MET A 344 23.73 9.55 13.06
CA MET A 344 25.18 9.40 12.95
C MET A 344 25.55 8.24 12.01
N ASN A 345 26.78 8.24 11.50
CA ASN A 345 27.26 7.11 10.70
C ASN A 345 27.63 5.91 11.61
N ASN A 346 27.83 4.74 11.01
CA ASN A 346 28.14 3.52 11.76
C ASN A 346 29.44 3.60 12.58
N GLU A 347 30.46 4.34 12.12
CA GLU A 347 31.72 4.46 12.85
C GLU A 347 31.52 5.25 14.15
N ASP A 348 30.81 6.37 14.07
CA ASP A 348 30.46 7.23 15.21
C ASP A 348 29.51 6.51 16.18
N PHE A 349 28.56 5.73 15.65
CA PHE A 349 27.64 4.94 16.48
C PHE A 349 28.36 3.83 17.24
N CYS A 350 29.27 3.10 16.59
CA CYS A 350 30.10 2.11 17.26
C CYS A 350 30.95 2.74 18.39
N ALA A 351 31.55 3.90 18.13
CA ALA A 351 32.33 4.62 19.14
C ALA A 351 31.47 5.07 20.34
N LEU A 352 30.21 5.45 20.10
CA LEU A 352 29.26 5.76 21.16
C LEU A 352 28.95 4.53 22.03
N LEU A 353 28.71 3.37 21.41
CA LEU A 353 28.46 2.13 22.15
C LEU A 353 29.67 1.69 22.99
N GLU A 354 30.88 1.82 22.46
CA GLU A 354 32.12 1.56 23.23
C GLU A 354 32.22 2.50 24.44
N ALA A 355 31.97 3.79 24.27
CA ALA A 355 31.97 4.76 25.36
C ALA A 355 30.91 4.47 26.44
N ILE A 356 29.77 3.90 26.07
CA ILE A 356 28.72 3.47 27.01
C ILE A 356 29.18 2.24 27.82
N GLN A 357 29.89 1.29 27.19
CA GLN A 357 30.45 0.13 27.88
C GLN A 357 31.55 0.50 28.86
N ASP A 358 32.42 1.44 28.47
CA ASP A 358 33.54 1.91 29.30
C ASP A 358 33.09 2.76 30.50
N ALA A 359 31.87 3.31 30.45
CA ALA A 359 31.31 4.07 31.55
C ALA A 359 31.01 3.18 32.77
N SER A 360 31.51 3.61 33.92
CA SER A 360 31.60 2.80 35.13
C SER A 360 30.27 2.65 35.88
N ASP A 361 29.37 3.63 35.75
CA ASP A 361 28.14 3.72 36.52
C ASP A 361 26.93 4.22 35.68
N PRO A 362 25.69 3.96 36.14
CA PRO A 362 24.47 4.35 35.42
C PRO A 362 24.34 5.85 35.13
N TRP A 363 24.86 6.71 36.02
CA TRP A 363 24.77 8.15 35.84
C TRP A 363 25.69 8.63 34.72
N LEU A 364 26.91 8.08 34.66
CA LEU A 364 27.87 8.37 33.60
C LEU A 364 27.39 7.83 32.25
N ARG A 365 26.85 6.59 32.20
CA ARG A 365 26.22 6.04 30.99
C ARG A 365 25.11 6.93 30.48
N ALA A 366 24.18 7.35 31.35
CA ALA A 366 23.11 8.25 30.96
C ALA A 366 23.63 9.59 30.41
N GLN A 367 24.76 10.10 30.93
CA GLN A 367 25.37 11.33 30.41
C GLN A 367 26.02 11.13 29.03
N VAL A 368 26.68 10.00 28.81
CA VAL A 368 27.27 9.63 27.51
C VAL A 368 26.18 9.51 26.46
N ILE A 369 25.07 8.83 26.77
CA ILE A 369 23.94 8.64 25.85
C ILE A 369 23.33 9.98 25.44
N ILE A 370 22.99 10.84 26.41
CA ILE A 370 22.33 12.13 26.15
C ILE A 370 23.23 13.07 25.33
N LYS A 371 24.54 13.08 25.59
CA LYS A 371 25.48 13.95 24.87
C LYS A 371 25.95 13.39 23.53
N GLY A 372 25.95 12.06 23.39
CA GLY A 372 26.46 11.36 22.23
C GLY A 372 25.42 11.14 21.13
N SER A 373 24.13 11.04 21.49
CA SER A 373 23.05 10.86 20.50
C SER A 373 22.84 12.14 19.69
N SER A 374 22.96 12.04 18.37
CA SER A 374 22.82 13.20 17.46
C SER A 374 21.39 13.37 16.94
N SER A 375 20.59 12.31 17.05
CA SER A 375 19.18 12.29 16.66
C SER A 375 18.33 11.48 17.64
N LEU A 376 17.01 11.63 17.54
CA LEU A 376 16.06 10.74 18.22
C LEU A 376 16.23 9.29 17.76
N GLY A 377 16.56 9.07 16.48
CA GLY A 377 16.86 7.74 15.94
C GLY A 377 18.02 7.08 16.65
N ASP A 378 19.17 7.76 16.74
CA ASP A 378 20.35 7.23 17.45
C ASP A 378 20.05 6.94 18.92
N PHE A 379 19.23 7.77 19.56
CA PHE A 379 18.82 7.58 20.94
C PHE A 379 17.98 6.30 21.10
N ILE A 380 17.01 6.06 20.23
CA ILE A 380 16.20 4.82 20.23
C ILE A 380 17.07 3.60 19.93
N ASP A 381 17.98 3.68 18.96
CA ASP A 381 18.90 2.58 18.62
C ASP A 381 19.80 2.21 19.82
N VAL A 382 20.25 3.20 20.60
CA VAL A 382 20.99 2.94 21.85
C VAL A 382 20.10 2.26 22.90
N LEU A 383 18.83 2.65 23.04
CA LEU A 383 17.88 1.98 23.93
C LEU A 383 17.62 0.51 23.51
N GLU A 384 17.70 0.22 22.21
CA GLU A 384 17.49 -1.12 21.65
C GLU A 384 18.77 -1.97 21.56
N SER A 385 19.93 -1.35 21.75
CA SER A 385 21.26 -1.98 21.59
C SER A 385 21.55 -3.16 22.52
N GLY A 386 20.82 -3.30 23.63
CA GLY A 386 21.04 -4.34 24.63
C GLY A 386 22.23 -4.10 25.57
N TYR A 387 22.89 -2.94 25.50
CA TYR A 387 24.03 -2.58 26.37
C TYR A 387 23.63 -1.91 27.70
N LEU A 388 22.33 -1.73 27.95
CA LEU A 388 21.81 -1.08 29.15
C LEU A 388 21.17 -2.08 30.13
N TYR A 389 21.44 -1.87 31.41
CA TYR A 389 20.81 -2.57 32.52
C TYR A 389 19.58 -1.82 33.04
N GLN A 390 18.75 -2.47 33.86
CA GLN A 390 17.50 -1.88 34.37
C GLN A 390 17.71 -0.55 35.11
N GLU A 391 18.80 -0.43 35.88
CA GLU A 391 19.14 0.79 36.62
C GLU A 391 19.58 1.94 35.70
N ASP A 392 20.15 1.62 34.53
CA ASP A 392 20.55 2.61 33.53
C ASP A 392 19.33 3.30 32.93
N TYR A 393 18.27 2.55 32.59
CA TYR A 393 17.02 3.12 32.05
C TYR A 393 16.36 4.08 33.03
N HIS A 394 16.25 3.70 34.31
CA HIS A 394 15.65 4.58 35.32
C HIS A 394 16.44 5.89 35.46
N THR A 395 17.78 5.80 35.49
CA THR A 395 18.67 6.97 35.59
C THR A 395 18.61 7.84 34.34
N LEU A 396 18.52 7.21 33.16
CA LEU A 396 18.43 7.89 31.87
C LEU A 396 17.12 8.65 31.72
N PHE A 397 15.97 7.99 31.95
CA PHE A 397 14.66 8.63 31.87
C PHE A 397 14.49 9.72 32.93
N GLY A 398 15.12 9.57 34.11
CA GLY A 398 15.16 10.61 35.15
C GLY A 398 15.90 11.89 34.74
N LYS A 399 16.76 11.85 33.71
CA LYS A 399 17.44 13.02 33.15
C LYS A 399 16.67 13.68 32.01
N LEU A 400 15.64 13.03 31.47
CA LEU A 400 14.80 13.57 30.40
C LEU A 400 13.79 14.57 30.97
N GLY A 401 13.49 15.62 30.21
CA GLY A 401 12.41 16.54 30.53
C GLY A 401 11.05 15.97 30.14
N ASN A 402 9.98 16.70 30.50
CA ASN A 402 8.61 16.29 30.21
C ASN A 402 8.34 16.17 28.69
N MET A 403 9.04 16.96 27.86
CA MET A 403 8.88 16.94 26.40
C MET A 403 9.46 15.66 25.81
N GLU A 404 10.69 15.33 26.19
CA GLU A 404 11.37 14.12 25.74
C GLU A 404 10.61 12.86 26.19
N LEU A 405 10.09 12.88 27.42
CA LEU A 405 9.22 11.81 27.91
C LEU A 405 7.91 11.74 27.10
N ALA A 406 7.29 12.87 26.75
CA ALA A 406 6.08 12.89 25.92
C ALA A 406 6.33 12.34 24.50
N LEU A 407 7.49 12.61 23.91
CA LEU A 407 7.88 12.06 22.61
C LEU A 407 8.03 10.53 22.66
N LEU A 408 8.70 10.00 23.68
CA LEU A 408 8.79 8.55 23.90
C LEU A 408 7.41 7.92 24.12
N ALA A 409 6.51 8.59 24.86
CA ALA A 409 5.13 8.14 25.04
C ALA A 409 4.39 8.06 23.70
N LYS A 410 4.55 9.04 22.80
CA LYS A 410 3.94 9.02 21.46
C LYS A 410 4.44 7.86 20.60
N LEU A 411 5.70 7.47 20.73
CA LEU A 411 6.25 6.30 20.03
C LEU A 411 5.72 4.99 20.61
N ILE A 412 5.63 4.88 21.94
CA ILE A 412 5.20 3.64 22.60
C ILE A 412 3.69 3.44 22.47
N PHE A 413 2.89 4.48 22.71
CA PHE A 413 1.44 4.42 22.87
C PHE A 413 0.69 4.94 21.64
N VAL A 414 1.29 4.87 20.45
CA VAL A 414 0.72 5.45 19.22
C VAL A 414 -0.72 4.97 18.95
N GLU A 415 -1.01 3.69 19.17
CA GLU A 415 -2.34 3.12 18.94
C GLU A 415 -3.33 3.52 20.05
N GLU A 416 -2.91 3.54 21.31
CA GLU A 416 -3.75 3.94 22.44
C GLU A 416 -4.13 5.43 22.34
N ILE A 417 -3.17 6.28 21.95
CA ILE A 417 -3.41 7.71 21.71
C ILE A 417 -4.34 7.91 20.50
N ARG A 418 -4.23 7.08 19.46
CA ARG A 418 -5.12 7.12 18.29
C ARG A 418 -6.56 6.75 18.67
N VAL A 419 -6.77 5.71 19.48
CA VAL A 419 -8.11 5.19 19.82
C VAL A 419 -8.82 6.08 20.86
N GLU A 420 -8.09 6.64 21.83
CA GLU A 420 -8.65 7.36 22.98
C GLU A 420 -8.15 8.81 23.07
N ALA A 421 -8.00 9.51 21.94
CA ALA A 421 -7.34 10.82 21.86
C ALA A 421 -7.83 11.87 22.89
N SER A 422 -9.12 11.87 23.26
CA SER A 422 -9.71 12.80 24.23
C SER A 422 -9.70 12.33 25.69
N SER A 423 -9.36 11.06 25.94
CA SER A 423 -9.39 10.42 27.27
C SER A 423 -8.11 9.67 27.62
N PHE A 424 -7.04 9.87 26.84
CA PHE A 424 -5.77 9.20 27.06
C PHE A 424 -5.21 9.51 28.45
N ASP A 425 -5.03 8.47 29.25
CA ASP A 425 -4.41 8.52 30.58
C ASP A 425 -3.11 7.72 30.53
N LEU A 426 -1.99 8.42 30.72
CA LEU A 426 -0.64 7.89 30.53
C LEU A 426 -0.33 6.79 31.54
N TYR A 427 -0.91 6.86 32.74
CA TYR A 427 -0.72 5.85 33.76
C TYR A 427 -1.38 4.52 33.39
N SER A 428 -2.68 4.54 33.06
CA SER A 428 -3.42 3.37 32.65
C SER A 428 -2.81 2.74 31.39
N ALA A 429 -2.45 3.55 30.39
CA ALA A 429 -1.73 3.09 29.21
C ALA A 429 -0.43 2.37 29.60
N SER A 430 0.37 2.94 30.51
CA SER A 430 1.61 2.31 30.98
C SER A 430 1.40 1.01 31.77
N VAL A 431 0.24 0.80 32.41
CA VAL A 431 -0.09 -0.42 33.16
C VAL A 431 -0.55 -1.53 32.23
N HIS A 432 -1.31 -1.17 31.19
CA HIS A 432 -1.93 -2.13 30.27
C HIS A 432 -1.09 -2.45 29.03
N LYS A 433 -0.02 -1.71 28.78
CA LYS A 433 0.85 -1.93 27.63
C LYS A 433 1.59 -3.25 27.70
N ASP A 434 1.31 -4.12 26.73
CA ASP A 434 2.10 -5.33 26.48
C ASP A 434 3.33 -4.99 25.63
N ALA A 435 4.32 -4.35 26.26
CA ALA A 435 5.54 -3.92 25.59
C ALA A 435 6.48 -5.11 25.32
N TYR A 436 6.91 -5.30 24.07
CA TYR A 436 7.84 -6.38 23.71
C TYR A 436 9.31 -6.02 24.02
N LEU A 437 9.69 -4.77 23.76
CA LEU A 437 11.06 -4.28 23.92
C LEU A 437 11.35 -3.90 25.39
N GLU A 438 12.57 -4.18 25.86
CA GLU A 438 12.93 -3.97 27.27
C GLU A 438 12.87 -2.49 27.67
N TRP A 439 13.37 -1.59 26.82
CA TRP A 439 13.35 -0.16 27.11
C TRP A 439 11.92 0.40 27.27
N GLN A 440 10.95 -0.12 26.51
CA GLN A 440 9.54 0.26 26.61
C GLN A 440 8.93 -0.20 27.94
N LYS A 441 9.27 -1.40 28.41
CA LYS A 441 8.85 -1.91 29.73
C LYS A 441 9.41 -1.03 30.85
N GLN A 442 10.69 -0.66 30.74
CA GLN A 442 11.34 0.19 31.73
C GLN A 442 10.78 1.62 31.70
N TYR A 443 10.43 2.13 30.52
CA TYR A 443 9.75 3.42 30.38
C TYR A 443 8.38 3.39 31.07
N CYS A 444 7.58 2.34 30.86
CA CYS A 444 6.28 2.19 31.54
C CYS A 444 6.43 2.16 33.06
N ARG A 445 7.40 1.41 33.59
CA ARG A 445 7.71 1.40 35.04
C ARG A 445 8.16 2.77 35.55
N PHE A 446 8.96 3.50 34.76
CA PHE A 446 9.38 4.85 35.10
C PHE A 446 8.18 5.81 35.18
N ILE A 447 7.29 5.79 34.19
CA ILE A 447 6.04 6.57 34.21
C ILE A 447 5.17 6.24 35.42
N GLN A 448 5.02 4.96 35.77
CA GLN A 448 4.28 4.55 36.97
C GLN A 448 4.88 5.08 38.27
N SER A 449 6.20 5.35 38.30
CA SER A 449 6.89 5.90 39.47
C SER A 449 6.76 7.42 39.62
N LEU A 450 6.31 8.13 38.57
CA LEU A 450 6.14 9.59 38.60
C LEU A 450 4.93 10.03 39.42
N SER A 451 5.01 11.24 39.98
CA SER A 451 3.87 11.89 40.63
C SER A 451 2.74 12.14 39.63
N LYS A 452 1.51 12.27 40.13
CA LYS A 452 0.36 12.58 39.28
C LYS A 452 0.56 13.91 38.54
N ASP A 453 0.98 14.96 39.24
CA ASP A 453 1.24 16.27 38.64
C ASP A 453 2.28 16.24 37.50
N GLN A 454 3.28 15.36 37.56
CA GLN A 454 4.25 15.20 36.47
C GLN A 454 3.64 14.46 35.28
N ARG A 455 2.84 13.42 35.51
CA ARG A 455 2.12 12.70 34.45
C ARG A 455 1.13 13.61 33.72
N ASP A 456 0.32 14.38 34.46
CA ASP A 456 -0.64 15.32 33.89
C ASP A 456 0.06 16.37 32.98
N ARG A 457 1.28 16.80 33.33
CA ARG A 457 2.09 17.70 32.49
C ARG A 457 2.59 17.03 31.22
N ILE A 458 2.99 15.77 31.28
CA ILE A 458 3.43 15.00 30.12
C ILE A 458 2.24 14.74 29.20
N GLU A 459 1.07 14.37 29.74
CA GLU A 459 -0.18 14.21 28.99
C GLU A 459 -0.62 15.48 28.27
N GLY A 460 -0.46 16.65 28.91
CA GLY A 460 -0.68 17.95 28.27
C GLY A 460 0.22 18.19 27.04
N LEU A 461 1.45 17.64 27.04
CA LEU A 461 2.35 17.71 25.88
C LEU A 461 2.04 16.63 24.83
N ILE A 462 1.50 15.48 25.24
CA ILE A 462 1.06 14.43 24.32
C ILE A 462 -0.16 14.91 23.51
N SER A 463 -1.10 15.57 24.17
CA SER A 463 -2.31 16.13 23.55
C SER A 463 -2.02 17.34 22.65
N ALA A 464 -0.91 18.05 22.84
CA ALA A 464 -0.43 19.04 21.88
C ALA A 464 0.04 18.37 20.58
N GLN A 465 -0.31 18.94 19.42
CA GLN A 465 0.14 18.47 18.10
C GLN A 465 1.66 18.70 17.93
N LEU A 466 2.46 17.73 18.37
CA LEU A 466 3.88 17.61 18.02
C LEU A 466 3.97 17.06 16.60
N VAL A 467 4.44 17.87 15.66
CA VAL A 467 4.68 17.48 14.27
C VAL A 467 6.15 17.12 14.12
N TYR A 468 6.44 15.89 13.70
CA TYR A 468 7.79 15.47 13.35
C TYR A 468 8.20 16.18 12.05
N PRO A 469 9.35 16.86 11.97
CA PRO A 469 9.89 17.40 10.76
C PRO A 469 10.38 16.27 9.86
N GLN A 470 9.73 16.19 8.70
CA GLN A 470 10.29 16.04 7.37
C GLN A 470 11.75 15.55 7.32
N LYS A 471 11.94 14.32 6.82
CA LYS A 471 13.14 13.73 6.20
C LYS A 471 14.47 14.48 6.36
N ILE A 472 15.49 13.76 6.85
CA ILE A 472 16.88 13.97 6.41
C ILE A 472 17.46 12.61 6.00
N ILE A 473 17.77 12.48 4.70
CA ILE A 473 18.65 11.46 4.12
C ILE A 473 20.08 11.62 4.67
#